data_AF-A0A968W557-F1
#
_entry.id   AF-A0A968W557-F1
#
_cell.length_a   1.000
_cell.length_b   1.000
_cell.length_c   1.000
_cell.angle_alpha   90.00
_cell.angle_beta   90.00
_cell.angle_gamma   90.00
#
_symmetry.space_group_name_H-M   'P 1'
#
loop_
_entity.id
_entity.type
_entity.pdbx_description
1 polymer ?
#
loop_
_entity_poly.entity_id
_entity_poly.type
_entity_poly.pdbx_seq_one_letter_code
_entity_poly.pdbx_strand_id
1 'polypeptide(L)'
;MEWKNWASVAFSKRNLLPSCSGIYIISDANDCVWYVGQAANLKNRWMGRTHHRYPQLIRSNRKLCHRIYWQEFPSYSLDERERYYIDLFRPELNGCKVKKYLPKQPQVEREIKRLLKVLNKLTTLFPVIRSVVVGEYEDSDGTTCFLICRNINDEQIIYNSMRKRYASEVRKAWSIYKYYCGKDEQLYTQAWVSTYNLGGYRFEFIVVDWEFFKYLENNSDARTRYIGEAELNEVKVKALKDFSIFDELSLAEESTYTNSEGKKSLTSVAYINYRRPILRNIVPTI
;
A
#
# COMPACT_ATOMS: atom_id res chain seq x y z
N MET A 1 -20.25 -2.72 -40.54
CA MET A 1 -19.99 -4.01 -39.83
C MET A 1 -21.25 -4.41 -39.09
N GLU A 2 -21.81 -5.58 -39.41
CA GLU A 2 -23.13 -6.04 -38.96
C GLU A 2 -23.30 -6.06 -37.43
N TRP A 3 -22.25 -6.41 -36.69
CA TRP A 3 -22.29 -6.53 -35.23
C TRP A 3 -22.54 -5.23 -34.47
N LYS A 4 -22.23 -4.06 -35.05
CA LYS A 4 -22.48 -2.77 -34.39
C LYS A 4 -23.96 -2.47 -34.21
N ASN A 5 -24.81 -3.12 -35.02
CA ASN A 5 -26.26 -3.01 -34.95
C ASN A 5 -26.89 -4.02 -33.99
N TRP A 6 -26.08 -4.90 -33.39
CA TRP A 6 -26.56 -5.86 -32.40
C TRP A 6 -26.97 -5.18 -31.10
N ALA A 7 -27.83 -5.84 -30.34
CA ALA A 7 -28.15 -5.40 -28.99
C ALA A 7 -26.86 -5.37 -28.15
N SER A 8 -26.70 -4.34 -27.31
CA SER A 8 -25.48 -4.16 -26.54
C SER A 8 -25.68 -3.50 -25.18
N VAL A 9 -24.78 -3.82 -24.25
CA VAL A 9 -24.71 -3.24 -22.91
C VAL A 9 -23.29 -2.84 -22.59
N ALA A 10 -23.12 -1.84 -21.73
CA ALA A 10 -21.82 -1.56 -21.13
C ALA A 10 -21.35 -2.77 -20.31
N PHE A 11 -20.05 -3.06 -20.31
CA PHE A 11 -19.49 -4.20 -19.58
C PHE A 11 -19.82 -4.18 -18.06
N SER A 12 -19.93 -2.98 -17.47
CA SER A 12 -20.37 -2.80 -16.08
C SER A 12 -21.81 -3.27 -15.84
N LYS A 13 -22.66 -3.25 -16.86
CA LYS A 13 -24.08 -3.64 -16.86
C LYS A 13 -24.33 -5.04 -17.46
N ARG A 14 -23.31 -5.89 -17.55
CA ARG A 14 -23.41 -7.27 -18.10
C ARG A 14 -24.48 -8.16 -17.44
N ASN A 15 -24.93 -7.81 -16.23
CA ASN A 15 -26.05 -8.48 -15.55
C ASN A 15 -27.41 -8.26 -16.25
N LEU A 16 -27.50 -7.32 -17.19
CA LEU A 16 -28.69 -7.05 -18.01
C LEU A 16 -28.72 -7.87 -19.31
N LEU A 17 -27.75 -8.76 -19.55
CA LEU A 17 -27.78 -9.66 -20.71
C LEU A 17 -29.00 -10.59 -20.66
N PRO A 18 -29.58 -10.95 -21.82
CA PRO A 18 -30.78 -11.78 -21.89
C PRO A 18 -30.48 -13.25 -21.57
N SER A 19 -31.53 -13.96 -21.17
CA SER A 19 -31.51 -15.41 -20.94
C SER A 19 -31.72 -16.19 -22.24
N CYS A 20 -30.92 -15.93 -23.28
CA CYS A 20 -30.99 -16.65 -24.56
C CYS A 20 -29.62 -17.20 -24.97
N SER A 21 -29.62 -18.13 -25.94
CA SER A 21 -28.42 -18.63 -26.58
C SER A 21 -27.93 -17.67 -27.66
N GLY A 22 -26.62 -17.52 -27.82
CA GLY A 22 -26.12 -16.59 -28.83
C GLY A 22 -24.61 -16.40 -28.83
N ILE A 23 -24.18 -15.55 -29.76
CA ILE A 23 -22.81 -15.06 -29.86
C ILE A 23 -22.74 -13.67 -29.22
N TYR A 24 -21.67 -13.42 -28.48
CA TYR A 24 -21.34 -12.10 -27.96
C TYR A 24 -19.96 -11.65 -28.42
N ILE A 25 -19.86 -10.34 -28.63
CA ILE A 25 -18.65 -9.63 -29.05
C ILE A 25 -18.34 -8.59 -28.00
N ILE A 26 -17.08 -8.52 -27.59
CA ILE A 26 -16.58 -7.49 -26.69
C ILE A 26 -15.74 -6.53 -27.50
N SER A 27 -16.16 -5.27 -27.55
CA SER A 27 -15.39 -4.20 -28.19
C SER A 27 -15.07 -3.07 -27.21
N ASP A 28 -14.08 -2.27 -27.53
CA ASP A 28 -13.77 -1.03 -26.81
C ASP A 28 -14.46 0.19 -27.44
N ALA A 29 -14.19 1.38 -26.89
CA ALA A 29 -14.71 2.65 -27.38
C ALA A 29 -14.21 3.05 -28.78
N ASN A 30 -13.16 2.39 -29.29
CA ASN A 30 -12.61 2.62 -30.63
C ASN A 30 -13.07 1.55 -31.62
N ASP A 31 -14.10 0.76 -31.27
CA ASP A 31 -14.62 -0.35 -32.06
C ASP A 31 -13.62 -1.48 -32.35
N CYS A 32 -12.54 -1.59 -31.57
CA CYS A 32 -11.64 -2.73 -31.65
C CYS A 32 -12.30 -3.95 -30.98
N VAL A 33 -12.35 -5.08 -31.68
CA VAL A 33 -12.94 -6.32 -31.16
C VAL A 33 -11.88 -7.09 -30.37
N TRP A 34 -12.09 -7.19 -29.05
CA TRP A 34 -11.17 -7.83 -28.12
C TRP A 34 -11.45 -9.32 -27.93
N TYR A 35 -12.73 -9.70 -27.95
CA TYR A 35 -13.13 -11.08 -27.68
C TYR A 35 -14.46 -11.42 -28.34
N VAL A 36 -14.55 -12.63 -28.88
CA VAL A 36 -15.78 -13.26 -29.37
C VAL A 36 -16.02 -14.50 -28.52
N GLY A 37 -17.27 -14.74 -28.12
CA GLY A 37 -17.62 -16.00 -27.50
C GLY A 37 -19.06 -16.40 -27.71
N GLN A 38 -19.37 -17.67 -27.43
CA GLN A 38 -20.73 -18.19 -27.40
C GLN A 38 -21.25 -18.45 -25.97
N ALA A 39 -22.57 -18.57 -25.85
CA ALA A 39 -23.21 -19.17 -24.69
C ALA A 39 -24.56 -19.78 -25.05
N ALA A 40 -24.92 -20.90 -24.42
CA ALA A 40 -26.30 -21.41 -24.40
C ALA A 40 -27.24 -20.50 -23.57
N ASN A 41 -26.67 -19.70 -22.66
CA ASN A 41 -27.39 -18.66 -21.93
C ASN A 41 -26.44 -17.49 -21.62
N LEU A 42 -26.62 -16.37 -22.31
CA LEU A 42 -25.75 -15.19 -22.21
C LEU A 42 -25.74 -14.60 -20.80
N LYS A 43 -26.90 -14.48 -20.15
CA LYS A 43 -27.02 -14.01 -18.77
C LYS A 43 -26.15 -14.86 -17.83
N ASN A 44 -26.36 -16.18 -17.83
CA ASN A 44 -25.65 -17.12 -16.96
C ASN A 44 -24.14 -17.11 -17.19
N ARG A 45 -23.71 -17.03 -18.45
CA ARG A 45 -22.29 -16.96 -18.82
C ARG A 45 -21.56 -15.76 -18.19
N TRP A 46 -22.28 -14.66 -17.99
CA TRP A 46 -21.74 -13.40 -17.49
C TRP A 46 -22.13 -13.07 -16.04
N MET A 47 -22.86 -13.97 -15.36
CA MET A 47 -23.19 -13.81 -13.94
C MET A 47 -21.91 -13.86 -13.07
N GLY A 48 -21.78 -12.88 -12.17
CA GLY A 48 -20.66 -12.84 -11.23
C GLY A 48 -19.30 -12.60 -11.92
N ARG A 49 -18.33 -13.47 -11.61
CA ARG A 49 -16.92 -13.40 -12.07
C ARG A 49 -16.41 -14.72 -12.67
N THR A 50 -17.33 -15.64 -12.99
CA THR A 50 -17.01 -17.00 -13.46
C THR A 50 -16.55 -17.03 -14.91
N HIS A 51 -16.87 -15.99 -15.70
CA HIS A 51 -16.35 -15.85 -17.05
C HIS A 51 -14.82 -15.82 -17.04
N HIS A 52 -14.18 -16.77 -17.71
CA HIS A 52 -12.72 -16.96 -17.65
C HIS A 52 -11.90 -15.73 -18.11
N ARG A 53 -12.43 -14.89 -19.01
CA ARG A 53 -11.81 -13.61 -19.42
C ARG A 53 -12.17 -12.42 -18.54
N TYR A 54 -13.09 -12.57 -17.59
CA TYR A 54 -13.53 -11.47 -16.73
C TYR A 54 -12.35 -10.73 -16.06
N PRO A 55 -11.34 -11.40 -15.48
CA PRO A 55 -10.22 -10.72 -14.83
C PRO A 55 -9.36 -9.87 -15.79
N GLN A 56 -9.28 -10.22 -17.07
CA GLN A 56 -8.54 -9.45 -18.07
C GLN A 56 -9.36 -8.21 -18.46
N LEU A 57 -10.63 -8.42 -18.78
CA LEU A 57 -11.54 -7.40 -19.28
C LEU A 57 -11.86 -6.33 -18.23
N ILE A 58 -12.13 -6.71 -16.97
CA ILE A 58 -12.45 -5.74 -15.91
C ILE A 58 -11.29 -4.79 -15.61
N ARG A 59 -10.04 -5.25 -15.78
CA ARG A 59 -8.85 -4.44 -15.50
C ARG A 59 -8.64 -3.34 -16.53
N SER A 60 -8.82 -3.65 -17.81
CA SER A 60 -8.69 -2.66 -18.87
C SER A 60 -9.97 -1.86 -19.10
N ASN A 61 -11.13 -2.30 -18.58
CA ASN A 61 -12.41 -1.61 -18.78
C ASN A 61 -12.44 -0.14 -18.34
N ARG A 62 -11.69 0.25 -17.31
CA ARG A 62 -11.62 1.67 -16.89
C ARG A 62 -11.00 2.57 -17.97
N LYS A 63 -10.09 2.01 -18.78
CA LYS A 63 -9.39 2.72 -19.85
C LYS A 63 -10.09 2.52 -21.21
N LEU A 64 -10.49 1.30 -21.50
CA LEU A 64 -11.01 0.88 -22.81
C LEU A 64 -12.53 0.98 -22.93
N CYS A 65 -13.26 1.13 -21.82
CA CYS A 65 -14.71 1.32 -21.79
C CYS A 65 -15.46 0.24 -22.60
N HIS A 66 -15.21 -1.04 -22.28
CA HIS A 66 -15.74 -2.13 -23.07
C HIS A 66 -17.27 -2.19 -23.08
N ARG A 67 -17.79 -2.70 -24.19
CA ARG A 67 -19.20 -3.03 -24.39
C ARG A 67 -19.34 -4.48 -24.81
N ILE A 68 -20.45 -5.10 -24.44
CA ILE A 68 -20.81 -6.45 -24.84
C ILE A 68 -21.97 -6.32 -25.83
N TYR A 69 -21.71 -6.65 -27.08
CA TYR A 69 -22.70 -6.81 -28.14
C TYR A 69 -23.12 -8.27 -28.20
N TRP A 70 -24.36 -8.57 -28.53
CA TRP A 70 -24.81 -9.95 -28.69
C TRP A 70 -25.91 -10.09 -29.73
N GLN A 71 -25.96 -11.27 -30.34
CA GLN A 71 -27.04 -11.69 -31.20
C GLN A 71 -27.45 -13.11 -30.83
N GLU A 72 -28.76 -13.34 -30.82
CA GLU A 72 -29.34 -14.65 -30.56
C GLU A 72 -29.10 -15.59 -31.74
N PHE A 73 -28.68 -16.81 -31.42
CA PHE A 73 -28.49 -17.89 -32.37
C PHE A 73 -28.97 -19.21 -31.75
N PRO A 74 -29.54 -20.12 -32.56
CA PRO A 74 -29.89 -21.46 -32.09
C PRO A 74 -28.67 -22.21 -31.57
N SER A 75 -28.83 -22.95 -30.47
CA SER A 75 -27.75 -23.67 -29.79
C SER A 75 -26.94 -24.58 -30.71
N TYR A 76 -27.57 -25.21 -31.70
CA TYR A 76 -26.90 -26.12 -32.64
C TYR A 76 -25.91 -25.41 -33.60
N SER A 77 -26.02 -24.08 -33.74
CA SER A 77 -25.20 -23.30 -34.68
C SER A 77 -24.08 -22.52 -33.98
N LEU A 78 -24.01 -22.56 -32.65
CA LEU A 78 -23.13 -21.65 -31.90
C LEU A 78 -21.65 -21.89 -32.18
N ASP A 79 -21.20 -23.15 -32.27
CA ASP A 79 -19.79 -23.47 -32.55
C ASP A 79 -19.35 -22.95 -33.92
N GLU A 80 -20.19 -23.13 -34.94
CA GLU A 80 -19.94 -22.64 -36.29
C GLU A 80 -19.90 -21.12 -36.32
N ARG A 81 -20.87 -20.45 -35.67
CA ARG A 81 -20.97 -18.99 -35.63
C ARG A 81 -19.83 -18.36 -34.84
N GLU A 82 -19.45 -18.94 -33.70
CA GLU A 82 -18.30 -18.49 -32.90
C GLU A 82 -17.02 -18.54 -33.73
N ARG A 83 -16.78 -19.66 -34.43
CA ARG A 83 -15.64 -19.83 -35.33
C ARG A 83 -15.63 -18.78 -36.45
N TYR A 84 -16.76 -18.61 -37.13
CA TYR A 84 -16.92 -17.61 -38.18
C TYR A 84 -16.53 -16.19 -37.71
N TYR A 85 -17.02 -15.76 -36.55
CA TYR A 85 -16.72 -14.42 -36.04
C TYR A 85 -15.30 -14.29 -35.47
N ILE A 86 -14.72 -15.36 -34.91
CA ILE A 86 -13.31 -15.38 -34.52
C ILE A 86 -12.42 -15.21 -35.76
N ASP A 87 -12.71 -15.94 -36.84
CA ASP A 87 -11.93 -15.88 -38.08
C ASP A 87 -12.07 -14.52 -38.77
N LEU A 88 -13.28 -13.95 -38.74
CA LEU A 88 -13.58 -12.64 -39.32
C LEU A 88 -12.88 -11.49 -38.59
N PHE A 89 -12.91 -11.47 -37.25
CA PHE A 89 -12.41 -10.33 -36.47
C PHE A 89 -10.98 -10.51 -35.94
N ARG A 90 -10.49 -11.75 -35.88
CA ARG A 90 -9.21 -12.12 -35.26
C ARG A 90 -8.98 -11.43 -33.90
N PRO A 91 -9.89 -11.59 -32.92
CA PRO A 91 -9.83 -10.82 -31.67
C PRO A 91 -8.59 -11.17 -30.86
N GLU A 92 -7.96 -10.17 -30.24
CA GLU A 92 -6.70 -10.34 -29.50
C GLU A 92 -6.79 -11.40 -28.37
N LEU A 93 -7.93 -11.49 -27.70
CA LEU A 93 -8.09 -12.41 -26.57
C LEU A 93 -8.51 -13.83 -26.97
N ASN A 94 -9.00 -14.05 -28.19
CA ASN A 94 -9.28 -15.40 -28.69
C ASN A 94 -7.95 -16.08 -29.05
N GLY A 95 -7.79 -17.36 -28.69
CA GLY A 95 -6.52 -18.11 -28.91
C GLY A 95 -5.36 -17.79 -27.96
N CYS A 96 -5.33 -16.62 -27.30
CA CYS A 96 -4.31 -16.29 -26.31
C CYS A 96 -4.51 -17.04 -24.98
N LYS A 97 -3.44 -17.52 -24.34
CA LYS A 97 -3.52 -18.10 -22.97
C LYS A 97 -4.15 -17.08 -22.00
N VAL A 98 -5.12 -17.52 -21.20
CA VAL A 98 -5.71 -16.69 -20.13
C VAL A 98 -4.60 -16.32 -19.16
N LYS A 99 -4.30 -15.01 -19.02
CA LYS A 99 -3.27 -14.54 -18.09
C LYS A 99 -3.68 -14.94 -16.67
N LYS A 100 -2.94 -15.89 -16.07
CA LYS A 100 -3.02 -16.18 -14.63
C LYS A 100 -2.37 -15.03 -13.90
N TYR A 101 -3.19 -14.21 -13.26
CA TYR A 101 -2.68 -13.15 -12.40
C TYR A 101 -2.23 -13.80 -11.10
N LEU A 102 -0.92 -13.88 -10.89
CA LEU A 102 -0.36 -14.28 -9.60
C LEU A 102 -1.04 -13.46 -8.49
N PRO A 103 -1.29 -14.07 -7.31
CA PRO A 103 -1.71 -13.29 -6.17
C PRO A 103 -0.73 -12.13 -6.02
N LYS A 104 -1.26 -10.91 -5.90
CA LYS A 104 -0.41 -9.75 -5.62
C LYS A 104 0.46 -10.10 -4.42
N GLN A 105 1.73 -9.69 -4.41
CA GLN A 105 2.57 -9.69 -3.20
C GLN A 105 1.69 -9.32 -1.98
N PRO A 106 1.90 -9.92 -0.79
CA PRO A 106 1.12 -9.61 0.39
C PRO A 106 0.94 -8.10 0.50
N GLN A 107 -0.30 -7.65 0.60
CA GLN A 107 -0.56 -6.20 0.64
C GLN A 107 0.19 -5.54 1.80
N VAL A 108 0.49 -6.33 2.84
CA VAL A 108 1.25 -5.95 4.02
C VAL A 108 2.69 -5.58 3.69
N GLU A 109 3.44 -6.48 3.06
CA GLU A 109 4.83 -6.25 2.67
C GLU A 109 4.97 -5.07 1.68
N ARG A 110 4.08 -5.03 0.68
CA ARG A 110 4.06 -3.92 -0.28
C ARG A 110 3.76 -2.58 0.41
N GLU A 111 2.95 -2.60 1.47
CA GLU A 111 2.60 -1.37 2.17
C GLU A 111 3.76 -0.81 2.97
N ILE A 112 4.52 -1.64 3.69
CA ILE A 112 5.72 -1.15 4.38
C ILE A 112 6.75 -0.63 3.38
N LYS A 113 6.99 -1.33 2.26
CA LYS A 113 7.86 -0.85 1.16
C LYS A 113 7.37 0.52 0.64
N ARG A 114 6.05 0.70 0.47
CA ARG A 114 5.46 1.98 0.07
C ARG A 114 5.69 3.07 1.12
N LEU A 115 5.48 2.78 2.40
CA LEU A 115 5.65 3.74 3.50
C LEU A 115 7.10 4.22 3.59
N LEU A 116 8.07 3.30 3.60
CA LEU A 116 9.49 3.64 3.62
C LEU A 116 9.86 4.53 2.42
N LYS A 117 9.40 4.21 1.20
CA LYS A 117 9.64 5.03 0.01
C LYS A 117 9.02 6.43 0.11
N VAL A 118 7.79 6.52 0.60
CA VAL A 118 7.06 7.79 0.66
C VAL A 118 7.64 8.71 1.74
N LEU A 119 7.99 8.16 2.90
CA LEU A 119 8.57 8.91 4.03
C LEU A 119 10.00 9.39 3.71
N ASN A 120 10.78 8.62 2.96
CA ASN A 120 12.12 9.04 2.52
C ASN A 120 12.10 9.93 1.27
N LYS A 121 10.95 10.09 0.60
CA LYS A 121 10.85 10.98 -0.56
C LYS A 121 10.85 12.44 -0.10
N LEU A 122 11.89 13.17 -0.49
CA LEU A 122 12.04 14.61 -0.26
C LEU A 122 10.86 15.39 -0.85
N THR A 123 10.52 16.49 -0.20
CA THR A 123 9.45 17.41 -0.61
C THR A 123 9.96 18.83 -0.56
N THR A 124 9.15 19.79 -1.00
CA THR A 124 9.46 21.21 -0.86
C THR A 124 9.57 21.64 0.60
N LEU A 125 8.82 21.00 1.52
CA LEU A 125 8.89 21.26 2.96
C LEU A 125 10.08 20.57 3.64
N PHE A 126 10.57 19.47 3.06
CA PHE A 126 11.67 18.67 3.59
C PHE A 126 12.65 18.34 2.47
N PRO A 127 13.44 19.33 2.01
CA PRO A 127 14.30 19.18 0.84
C PRO A 127 15.56 18.36 1.11
N VAL A 128 15.92 18.14 2.38
CA VAL A 128 17.18 17.45 2.74
C VAL A 128 16.91 16.13 3.46
N ILE A 129 16.02 16.15 4.45
CA ILE A 129 15.72 14.96 5.24
C ILE A 129 14.29 15.04 5.80
N ARG A 130 13.56 13.93 5.70
CA ARG A 130 12.13 13.87 6.05
C ARG A 130 11.80 12.78 7.07
N SER A 131 12.52 11.66 6.99
CA SER A 131 12.45 10.57 7.95
C SER A 131 13.83 9.98 8.16
N VAL A 132 14.07 9.41 9.34
CA VAL A 132 15.32 8.74 9.69
C VAL A 132 14.99 7.46 10.41
N VAL A 133 15.60 6.36 9.97
CA VAL A 133 15.61 5.13 10.77
C VAL A 133 16.67 5.30 11.85
N VAL A 134 16.25 5.34 13.10
CA VAL A 134 17.14 5.55 14.24
C VAL A 134 18.04 4.33 14.36
N GLY A 135 17.46 3.14 14.49
CA GLY A 135 18.20 1.91 14.64
C GLY A 135 17.27 0.70 14.75
N GLU A 136 17.86 -0.44 15.06
CA GLU A 136 17.15 -1.69 15.31
C GLU A 136 17.43 -2.23 16.72
N TYR A 137 16.50 -3.00 17.26
CA TYR A 137 16.71 -3.77 18.48
C TYR A 137 15.88 -5.06 18.42
N GLU A 138 16.14 -5.99 19.33
CA GLU A 138 15.34 -7.21 19.47
C GLU A 138 14.53 -7.09 20.76
N ASP A 139 13.21 -7.31 20.68
CA ASP A 139 12.36 -7.32 21.87
C ASP A 139 12.42 -8.66 22.61
N SER A 140 11.75 -8.75 23.76
CA SER A 140 11.73 -9.96 24.60
C SER A 140 11.17 -11.20 23.88
N ASP A 141 10.41 -11.00 22.81
CA ASP A 141 9.75 -12.07 22.07
C ASP A 141 10.58 -12.52 20.86
N GLY A 142 11.81 -11.98 20.71
CA GLY A 142 12.67 -12.22 19.56
C GLY A 142 12.26 -11.44 18.31
N THR A 143 11.36 -10.45 18.43
CA THR A 143 10.92 -9.62 17.29
C THR A 143 11.97 -8.57 16.99
N THR A 144 12.45 -8.51 15.75
CA THR A 144 13.35 -7.43 15.31
C THR A 144 12.54 -6.15 15.10
N CYS A 145 12.83 -5.12 15.89
CA CYS A 145 12.12 -3.86 15.92
C CYS A 145 12.97 -2.75 15.28
N PHE A 146 12.41 -2.02 14.32
CA PHE A 146 13.03 -0.86 13.68
C PHE A 146 12.38 0.42 14.18
N LEU A 147 13.17 1.33 14.75
CA LEU A 147 12.69 2.62 15.22
C LEU A 147 12.83 3.67 14.11
N ILE A 148 11.74 4.29 13.70
CA ILE A 148 11.67 5.23 12.58
C ILE A 148 11.12 6.57 13.06
N CYS A 149 11.97 7.59 13.03
CA CYS A 149 11.58 8.98 13.24
C CYS A 149 10.96 9.56 11.99
N ARG A 150 9.79 10.17 12.14
CA ARG A 150 9.08 10.91 11.09
C ARG A 150 8.67 12.27 11.57
N ASN A 151 8.45 13.17 10.63
CA ASN A 151 7.88 14.48 10.92
C ASN A 151 6.37 14.38 11.23
N ILE A 152 5.85 15.31 12.04
CA ILE A 152 4.42 15.41 12.36
C ILE A 152 3.56 15.61 11.11
N ASN A 153 4.07 16.32 10.10
CA ASN A 153 3.38 16.57 8.82
C ASN A 153 3.09 15.27 8.04
N ASP A 154 3.73 14.16 8.39
CA ASP A 154 3.52 12.86 7.75
C ASP A 154 2.46 11.99 8.45
N GLU A 155 1.77 12.52 9.47
CA GLU A 155 0.71 11.81 10.20
C GLU A 155 -0.37 11.24 9.28
N GLN A 156 -0.83 12.02 8.31
CA GLN A 156 -1.85 11.58 7.37
C GLN A 156 -1.40 10.37 6.55
N ILE A 157 -0.10 10.21 6.28
CA ILE A 157 0.45 9.09 5.50
C ILE A 157 0.29 7.78 6.27
N ILE A 158 0.58 7.81 7.57
CA ILE A 158 0.41 6.68 8.49
C ILE A 158 -1.09 6.39 8.67
N TYR A 159 -1.88 7.41 8.97
CA TYR A 159 -3.31 7.27 9.21
C TYR A 159 -4.07 6.68 8.00
N ASN A 160 -3.72 7.14 6.78
CA ASN A 160 -4.25 6.59 5.54
C ASN A 160 -3.91 5.11 5.36
N SER A 161 -2.74 4.67 5.84
CA SER A 161 -2.34 3.26 5.84
C SER A 161 -3.19 2.44 6.83
N MET A 162 -3.32 2.94 8.06
CA MET A 162 -4.10 2.29 9.14
C MET A 162 -5.58 2.14 8.77
N ARG A 163 -6.15 3.08 8.00
CA ARG A 163 -7.57 3.11 7.62
C ARG A 163 -7.86 2.61 6.21
N LYS A 164 -6.91 1.93 5.53
CA LYS A 164 -7.11 1.46 4.15
C LYS A 164 -8.37 0.59 4.00
N ARG A 165 -9.39 1.09 3.29
CA ARG A 165 -10.72 0.45 3.15
C ARG A 165 -10.67 -0.97 2.57
N TYR A 166 -9.85 -1.20 1.54
CA TYR A 166 -9.83 -2.46 0.77
C TYR A 166 -8.61 -3.36 1.06
N ALA A 167 -8.00 -3.22 2.24
CA ALA A 167 -6.79 -3.94 2.65
C ALA A 167 -6.88 -4.38 4.13
N SER A 168 -7.73 -5.35 4.45
CA SER A 168 -7.94 -5.81 5.84
C SER A 168 -6.64 -6.24 6.52
N GLU A 169 -5.81 -7.00 5.82
CA GLU A 169 -4.55 -7.51 6.36
C GLU A 169 -3.55 -6.40 6.67
N VAL A 170 -3.54 -5.32 5.86
CA VAL A 170 -2.74 -4.12 6.16
C VAL A 170 -3.21 -3.45 7.43
N ARG A 171 -4.53 -3.37 7.67
CA ARG A 171 -5.05 -2.78 8.90
C ARG A 171 -4.73 -3.63 10.13
N LYS A 172 -4.80 -4.96 10.01
CA LYS A 172 -4.44 -5.90 11.09
C LYS A 172 -2.95 -5.85 11.43
N ALA A 173 -2.10 -5.50 10.47
CA ALA A 173 -0.67 -5.34 10.70
C ALA A 173 -0.34 -4.09 11.54
N TRP A 174 -1.24 -3.09 11.58
CA TRP A 174 -1.07 -1.90 12.41
C TRP A 174 -1.50 -2.14 13.86
N SER A 175 -0.74 -1.59 14.79
CA SER A 175 -1.09 -1.53 16.22
C SER A 175 -0.58 -0.23 16.83
N ILE A 176 -1.20 0.21 17.93
CA ILE A 176 -0.74 1.38 18.69
C ILE A 176 -0.33 0.88 20.07
N TYR A 177 0.94 1.07 20.40
CA TYR A 177 1.47 0.74 21.71
C TYR A 177 1.59 2.00 22.56
N LYS A 178 1.47 1.82 23.87
CA LYS A 178 1.59 2.88 24.86
C LYS A 178 2.68 2.50 25.85
N TYR A 179 3.63 3.39 26.09
CA TYR A 179 4.78 3.12 26.94
C TYR A 179 4.98 4.21 27.98
N TYR A 180 5.23 3.80 29.22
CA TYR A 180 5.68 4.70 30.29
C TYR A 180 7.18 5.00 30.23
N CYS A 181 7.93 4.34 29.34
CA CYS A 181 9.34 4.64 29.10
C CYS A 181 10.21 4.59 30.38
N GLY A 182 9.87 3.71 31.33
CA GLY A 182 10.54 3.58 32.63
C GLY A 182 10.19 4.68 33.64
N LYS A 183 9.22 5.54 33.36
CA LYS A 183 8.75 6.61 34.25
C LYS A 183 7.57 6.13 35.11
N ASP A 184 7.33 6.85 36.21
CA ASP A 184 6.28 6.54 37.19
C ASP A 184 4.87 6.79 36.62
N GLU A 185 4.03 5.76 36.61
CA GLU A 185 2.65 5.82 36.10
C GLU A 185 1.74 6.75 36.91
N GLN A 186 2.09 7.06 38.16
CA GLN A 186 1.35 8.00 38.99
C GLN A 186 1.57 9.44 38.55
N LEU A 187 2.75 9.75 37.99
CA LEU A 187 3.16 11.10 37.60
C LEU A 187 3.02 11.37 36.11
N TYR A 188 3.04 10.31 35.29
CA TYR A 188 3.13 10.43 33.84
C TYR A 188 1.99 9.73 33.09
N THR A 189 1.69 10.23 31.90
CA THR A 189 0.90 9.51 30.88
C THR A 189 1.83 8.95 29.79
N GLN A 190 1.36 7.91 29.12
CA GLN A 190 2.17 7.10 28.21
C GLN A 190 2.50 7.81 26.89
N ALA A 191 3.68 7.54 26.34
CA ALA A 191 4.04 7.87 24.96
C ALA A 191 3.35 6.89 23.99
N TRP A 192 2.87 7.40 22.85
CA TRP A 192 2.11 6.63 21.86
C TRP A 192 2.99 6.28 20.66
N VAL A 193 3.04 4.99 20.30
CA VAL A 193 3.90 4.49 19.21
C VAL A 193 3.04 3.74 18.21
N SER A 194 3.04 4.22 16.95
CA SER A 194 2.37 3.52 15.86
C SER A 194 3.29 2.43 15.32
N THR A 195 2.83 1.19 15.29
CA THR A 195 3.65 0.03 14.94
C THR A 195 3.06 -0.74 13.78
N TYR A 196 3.92 -1.24 12.89
CA TYR A 196 3.55 -2.09 11.77
C TYR A 196 4.26 -3.44 11.89
N ASN A 197 3.51 -4.53 12.00
CA ASN A 197 4.05 -5.88 12.19
C ASN A 197 4.06 -6.65 10.87
N LEU A 198 5.20 -7.26 10.53
CA LEU A 198 5.38 -8.08 9.34
C LEU A 198 6.40 -9.19 9.62
N GLY A 199 5.96 -10.45 9.65
CA GLY A 199 6.85 -11.62 9.57
C GLY A 199 8.05 -11.62 10.53
N GLY A 200 7.82 -11.42 11.83
CA GLY A 200 8.89 -11.36 12.85
C GLY A 200 9.57 -9.99 12.99
N TYR A 201 9.16 -9.01 12.18
CA TYR A 201 9.62 -7.63 12.25
C TYR A 201 8.53 -6.70 12.75
N ARG A 202 8.92 -5.65 13.49
CA ARG A 202 8.06 -4.54 13.92
C ARG A 202 8.69 -3.22 13.49
N PHE A 203 7.92 -2.38 12.79
CA PHE A 203 8.36 -1.04 12.40
C PHE A 203 7.64 -0.02 13.27
N GLU A 204 8.38 0.72 14.09
CA GLU A 204 7.87 1.67 15.06
C GLU A 204 8.02 3.10 14.52
N PHE A 205 6.89 3.73 14.20
CA PHE A 205 6.84 5.07 13.62
C PHE A 205 6.55 6.09 14.72
N ILE A 206 7.58 6.84 15.10
CA ILE A 206 7.51 7.88 16.13
C ILE A 206 7.61 9.28 15.52
N VAL A 207 6.79 10.18 16.03
CA VAL A 207 6.81 11.59 15.61
C VAL A 207 7.85 12.31 16.43
N VAL A 208 8.87 12.87 15.80
CA VAL A 208 9.87 13.69 16.50
C VAL A 208 9.58 15.16 16.26
N ASP A 209 9.94 15.96 17.25
CA ASP A 209 9.83 17.42 17.20
C ASP A 209 10.55 18.00 15.97
N TRP A 210 10.07 19.14 15.47
CA TRP A 210 10.60 19.83 14.31
C TRP A 210 12.07 20.23 14.51
N GLU A 211 12.51 20.42 15.76
CA GLU A 211 13.88 20.75 16.13
C GLU A 211 14.91 19.74 15.61
N PHE A 212 14.61 18.44 15.68
CA PHE A 212 15.51 17.38 15.20
C PHE A 212 15.76 17.49 13.69
N PHE A 213 14.68 17.59 12.90
CA PHE A 213 14.79 17.70 11.45
C PHE A 213 15.40 19.03 11.03
N LYS A 214 15.02 20.13 11.70
CA LYS A 214 15.59 21.46 11.43
C LYS A 214 17.09 21.53 11.74
N TYR A 215 17.54 20.92 12.84
CA TYR A 215 18.96 20.84 13.15
C TYR A 215 19.73 20.14 12.04
N LEU A 216 19.23 18.98 11.58
CA LEU A 216 19.82 18.27 10.47
C LEU A 216 19.72 19.05 9.16
N GLU A 217 18.66 19.80 8.88
CA GLU A 217 18.56 20.64 7.67
C GLU A 217 19.55 21.81 7.66
N ASN A 218 19.76 22.44 8.81
CA ASN A 218 20.63 23.62 8.91
C ASN A 218 22.12 23.29 9.06
N ASN A 219 22.47 22.09 9.52
CA ASN A 219 23.85 21.72 9.82
C ASN A 219 24.33 20.58 8.91
N SER A 220 25.05 20.91 7.84
CA SER A 220 25.61 19.93 6.89
C SER A 220 26.64 19.01 7.51
N ASP A 221 27.41 19.51 8.47
CA ASP A 221 28.42 18.72 9.18
C ASP A 221 27.74 17.68 10.08
N ALA A 222 26.66 18.08 10.77
CA ALA A 222 25.84 17.16 11.55
C ALA A 222 25.23 16.06 10.67
N ARG A 223 24.74 16.38 9.46
CA ARG A 223 24.27 15.34 8.52
C ARG A 223 25.38 14.38 8.13
N THR A 224 26.55 14.92 7.79
CA THR A 224 27.70 14.10 7.38
C THR A 224 28.17 13.20 8.51
N ARG A 225 28.12 13.70 9.75
CA ARG A 225 28.48 12.94 10.96
C ARG A 225 27.44 11.88 11.30
N TYR A 226 26.17 12.26 11.39
CA TYR A 226 25.13 11.44 12.01
C TYR A 226 24.30 10.62 11.02
N ILE A 227 24.19 11.02 9.75
CA ILE A 227 23.29 10.39 8.78
C ILE A 227 24.07 9.54 7.76
N GLY A 228 23.56 8.34 7.52
CA GLY A 228 24.01 7.42 6.48
C GLY A 228 22.85 6.93 5.61
N GLU A 229 23.14 5.97 4.75
CA GLU A 229 22.14 5.21 4.02
C GLU A 229 22.18 3.75 4.49
N ALA A 230 21.00 3.15 4.58
CA ALA A 230 20.84 1.72 4.84
C ALA A 230 19.77 1.15 3.91
N GLU A 231 19.73 -0.16 3.77
CA GLU A 231 18.66 -0.85 3.06
C GLU A 231 17.73 -1.53 4.06
N LEU A 232 16.45 -1.17 4.02
CA LEU A 232 15.41 -1.74 4.85
C LEU A 232 14.30 -2.28 3.95
N ASN A 233 14.14 -3.60 3.93
CA ASN A 233 13.13 -4.29 3.12
C ASN A 233 13.20 -3.88 1.63
N GLU A 234 14.39 -3.96 1.01
CA GLU A 234 14.67 -3.55 -0.38
C GLU A 234 14.41 -2.06 -0.67
N VAL A 235 14.42 -1.21 0.36
CA VAL A 235 14.27 0.25 0.22
C VAL A 235 15.48 0.93 0.83
N LYS A 236 16.18 1.75 0.05
CA LYS A 236 17.20 2.66 0.56
C LYS A 236 16.54 3.73 1.44
N VAL A 237 17.00 3.85 2.67
CA VAL A 237 16.48 4.78 3.68
C VAL A 237 17.62 5.57 4.30
N LYS A 238 17.32 6.76 4.82
CA LYS A 238 18.28 7.49 5.68
C LYS A 238 18.27 6.87 7.07
N ALA A 239 19.44 6.61 7.62
CA ALA A 239 19.61 5.99 8.94
C ALA A 239 20.63 6.75 9.79
N LEU A 240 20.50 6.68 11.12
CA LEU A 240 21.54 7.19 12.01
C LEU A 240 22.75 6.25 12.02
N LYS A 241 23.94 6.85 12.09
CA LYS A 241 25.22 6.17 12.29
C LYS A 241 25.72 6.28 13.72
N ASP A 242 25.24 7.30 14.43
CA ASP A 242 25.67 7.64 15.79
C ASP A 242 24.48 8.27 16.52
N PHE A 243 24.19 7.75 17.71
CA PHE A 243 23.06 8.16 18.54
C PHE A 243 23.35 9.39 19.40
N SER A 244 24.59 9.87 19.47
CA SER A 244 24.98 11.04 20.27
C SER A 244 24.34 12.36 19.80
N ILE A 245 23.72 12.40 18.61
CA ILE A 245 22.89 13.52 18.16
C ILE A 245 21.78 13.87 19.15
N PHE A 246 21.25 12.89 19.89
CA PHE A 246 20.21 13.13 20.89
C PHE A 246 20.76 13.76 22.18
N ASP A 247 22.08 13.72 22.41
CA ASP A 247 22.70 14.45 23.53
C ASP A 247 22.91 15.93 23.17
N GLU A 248 23.12 16.23 21.89
CA GLU A 248 23.29 17.61 21.40
C GLU A 248 21.96 18.37 21.35
N LEU A 249 20.87 17.66 21.07
CA LEU A 249 19.53 18.23 21.01
C LEU A 249 18.87 18.04 22.36
N SER A 250 18.81 19.10 23.17
CA SER A 250 18.12 19.12 24.48
C SER A 250 16.59 19.01 24.33
N LEU A 251 16.11 17.91 23.73
CA LEU A 251 14.71 17.67 23.42
C LEU A 251 13.95 17.27 24.67
N ALA A 252 12.76 17.85 24.87
CA ALA A 252 11.94 17.57 26.05
C ALA A 252 11.30 16.18 26.01
N GLU A 253 11.50 15.39 27.08
CA GLU A 253 10.85 14.08 27.28
C GLU A 253 9.39 14.18 27.73
N GLU A 254 8.96 15.36 28.19
CA GLU A 254 7.66 15.56 28.80
C GLU A 254 6.99 16.85 28.31
N SER A 255 5.66 16.84 28.28
CA SER A 255 4.84 18.02 28.10
C SER A 255 5.02 18.99 29.27
N THR A 256 5.07 20.28 28.97
CA THR A 256 5.07 21.36 29.97
C THR A 256 3.75 21.44 30.74
N TYR A 257 2.65 20.96 30.14
CA TYR A 257 1.32 20.94 30.75
C TYR A 257 0.98 19.59 31.36
N THR A 258 0.28 19.62 32.50
CA THR A 258 -0.36 18.47 33.12
C THR A 258 -1.78 18.28 32.58
N ASN A 259 -2.24 17.03 32.55
CA ASN A 259 -3.62 16.71 32.21
C ASN A 259 -4.57 16.99 33.40
N SER A 260 -5.87 16.70 33.22
CA SER A 260 -6.89 16.86 34.27
C SER A 260 -6.66 16.02 35.52
N GLU A 261 -5.80 15.00 35.46
CA GLU A 261 -5.41 14.13 36.58
C GLU A 261 -4.10 14.59 37.23
N GLY A 262 -3.53 15.72 36.81
CA GLY A 262 -2.25 16.24 37.32
C GLY A 262 -1.01 15.55 36.76
N LYS A 263 -1.15 14.67 35.76
CA LYS A 263 -0.04 13.91 35.16
C LYS A 263 0.59 14.64 33.97
N LYS A 264 1.90 14.54 33.81
CA LYS A 264 2.62 15.03 32.62
C LYS A 264 2.58 14.01 31.49
N SER A 265 2.41 14.44 30.25
CA SER A 265 2.42 13.52 29.12
C SER A 265 3.81 13.29 28.58
N LEU A 266 4.22 12.02 28.41
CA LEU A 266 5.50 11.69 27.79
C LEU A 266 5.46 11.94 26.29
N THR A 267 6.55 12.50 25.78
CA THR A 267 6.74 12.74 24.34
C THR A 267 7.39 11.51 23.68
N SER A 268 7.46 11.52 22.35
CA SER A 268 8.21 10.52 21.60
C SER A 268 9.71 10.50 21.95
N VAL A 269 10.26 11.60 22.46
CA VAL A 269 11.67 11.69 22.86
C VAL A 269 11.93 10.80 24.07
N ALA A 270 11.01 10.75 25.04
CA ALA A 270 11.10 9.81 26.15
C ALA A 270 11.17 8.36 25.66
N TYR A 271 10.42 8.02 24.60
CA TYR A 271 10.46 6.70 24.00
C TYR A 271 11.80 6.41 23.30
N ILE A 272 12.35 7.38 22.56
CA ILE A 272 13.69 7.26 21.95
C ILE A 272 14.73 6.99 23.03
N ASN A 273 14.78 7.81 24.07
CA ASN A 273 15.78 7.69 25.13
C ASN A 273 15.62 6.39 25.92
N TYR A 274 14.39 5.92 26.12
CA TYR A 274 14.12 4.61 26.72
C TYR A 274 14.66 3.44 25.88
N ARG A 275 14.56 3.51 24.55
CA ARG A 275 15.07 2.46 23.65
C ARG A 275 16.56 2.59 23.34
N ARG A 276 17.11 3.81 23.41
CA ARG A 276 18.48 4.11 23.00
C ARG A 276 19.56 3.16 23.54
N PRO A 277 19.54 2.72 24.82
CA PRO A 277 20.56 1.81 25.34
C PRO A 277 20.62 0.44 24.65
N ILE A 278 19.54 0.02 24.00
CA ILE A 278 19.43 -1.29 23.33
C ILE A 278 19.41 -1.17 21.80
N LEU A 279 19.46 0.06 21.26
CA LEU A 279 19.49 0.28 19.82
C LEU A 279 20.86 -0.08 19.24
N ARG A 280 20.81 -0.73 18.08
CA ARG A 280 21.94 -1.04 17.22
C ARG A 280 21.79 -0.27 15.92
N ASN A 281 22.90 0.18 15.35
CA ASN A 281 22.90 0.79 14.03
C ASN A 281 22.47 -0.24 13.00
N ILE A 282 21.68 0.19 12.01
CA ILE A 282 21.36 -0.67 10.87
C ILE A 282 22.60 -0.77 10.00
N VAL A 283 22.97 -2.00 9.64
CA VAL A 283 24.17 -2.26 8.84
C VAL A 283 24.03 -1.53 7.48
N PRO A 284 24.99 -0.67 7.11
CA PRO A 284 24.99 -0.02 5.81
C PRO A 284 25.08 -1.06 4.69
N THR A 285 24.36 -0.83 3.59
CA THR A 285 24.64 -1.55 2.34
C THR A 285 26.01 -1.09 1.85
N ILE A 286 26.98 -2.00 1.78
CA ILE A 286 28.28 -1.78 1.11
C ILE A 286 28.03 -1.68 -0.41
#